data_AF-A0AAV1VXL8-F1
#
_entry.id   AF-A0AAV1VXL8-F1
#
_cell.length_a   1.000
_cell.length_b   1.000
_cell.length_c   1.000
_cell.angle_alpha   90.00
_cell.angle_beta   90.00
_cell.angle_gamma   90.00
#
_symmetry.space_group_name_H-M   'P 1'
#
loop_
_entity.id
_entity.type
_entity.pdbx_description
1 polymer ?
#
loop_
_entity_poly.entity_id
_entity_poly.type
_entity_poly.pdbx_seq_one_letter_code
_entity_poly.pdbx_strand_id
1 'polypeptide(L)'
;MKSHSMFKALLSLNLNSLPSPTPKCNPFLHHYSFTFPLKLYTTTSDPKSFTVSYLINNLGFSPESALKASNSVRFKTQKNPDSVLTFFRNNGFSDPDIYSVIKKEPWLLSCDINKRVLPKFEFLSSKGASTSDIVRAVMVNPRFLKSSLENCIIPAYELVNRFLQCEKKTFASIVGCPSLLYSDSVVSNINFLVDNGVADLNIYRILRLRPFILCANDLKNTVEELKCLGFDPSKSYFADAMLAKRATSELQWKDKVENFKKWGWSDETILEAFKRQPMCMLTSSKKVDKVMRFWINKLGWDTSHLVKAPGIFGYSLEKRIIPRASVVNYLISKGLRKESSSFLTPFCMTDKSFLEKYVTCYDDEEASQLLKLYQENMDLQDC
;
A
#
# COMPACT_ATOMS: atom_id res chain seq x y z
N MET A 1 19.86 -7.49 30.48
CA MET A 1 18.44 -7.47 30.92
C MET A 1 17.65 -6.24 30.45
N LYS A 2 18.20 -5.01 30.43
CA LYS A 2 17.49 -3.82 29.91
C LYS A 2 17.15 -3.89 28.41
N SER A 3 18.03 -4.46 27.58
CA SER A 3 17.72 -4.59 26.14
C SER A 3 16.59 -5.59 25.91
N HIS A 4 16.59 -6.75 26.58
CA HIS A 4 15.56 -7.78 26.41
C HIS A 4 14.15 -7.31 26.83
N SER A 5 14.05 -6.45 27.85
CA SER A 5 12.79 -5.81 28.26
C SER A 5 12.32 -4.78 27.22
N MET A 6 13.21 -3.92 26.69
CA MET A 6 12.86 -3.04 25.56
C MET A 6 12.54 -3.83 24.28
N PHE A 7 13.13 -5.01 24.06
CA PHE A 7 12.87 -5.84 22.88
C PHE A 7 11.52 -6.54 22.93
N LYS A 8 11.15 -7.15 24.06
CA LYS A 8 9.80 -7.67 24.26
C LYS A 8 8.79 -6.55 24.11
N ALA A 9 9.11 -5.39 24.67
CA ALA A 9 8.34 -4.20 24.47
C ALA A 9 8.26 -3.87 22.95
N LEU A 10 9.32 -3.72 22.16
CA LEU A 10 9.18 -3.35 20.74
C LEU A 10 8.43 -4.38 19.86
N LEU A 11 8.41 -5.66 20.25
CA LEU A 11 7.54 -6.68 19.65
C LEU A 11 6.08 -6.62 20.11
N SER A 12 5.81 -6.07 21.30
CA SER A 12 4.50 -6.05 21.98
C SER A 12 3.97 -4.67 22.39
N LEU A 13 4.65 -3.57 22.07
CA LEU A 13 4.38 -2.24 22.63
C LEU A 13 3.29 -1.54 21.84
N ASN A 14 2.41 -0.80 22.48
CA ASN A 14 1.78 -0.95 23.79
C ASN A 14 0.74 0.15 23.81
N LEU A 15 -0.45 -0.24 24.23
CA LEU A 15 -1.53 0.67 24.56
C LEU A 15 -1.13 1.47 25.81
N ASN A 16 -1.13 2.79 25.68
CA ASN A 16 -1.55 3.67 26.76
C ASN A 16 -2.61 4.62 26.17
N SER A 17 -3.87 4.22 26.36
CA SER A 17 -5.06 5.01 26.10
C SER A 17 -5.32 5.99 27.24
N LEU A 18 -5.88 7.15 26.92
CA LEU A 18 -6.76 7.97 27.77
C LEU A 18 -7.33 9.15 26.94
N PRO A 19 -8.50 9.71 27.28
CA PRO A 19 -9.82 9.18 26.90
C PRO A 19 -10.55 10.05 25.87
N SER A 20 -11.42 9.41 25.08
CA SER A 20 -12.44 10.07 24.28
C SER A 20 -13.64 10.48 25.14
N PRO A 21 -14.14 11.72 25.08
CA PRO A 21 -15.46 12.05 25.58
C PRO A 21 -16.51 11.64 24.55
N THR A 22 -17.47 10.84 25.00
CA THR A 22 -18.77 10.66 24.37
C THR A 22 -19.52 11.99 24.31
N PRO A 23 -20.44 12.15 23.34
CA PRO A 23 -21.73 12.67 23.73
C PRO A 23 -22.88 11.73 23.35
N LYS A 24 -23.86 11.78 24.26
CA LYS A 24 -25.09 11.02 24.33
C LYS A 24 -25.99 11.28 23.11
N CYS A 25 -26.60 10.20 22.64
CA CYS A 25 -27.78 10.24 21.80
C CYS A 25 -28.97 10.71 22.65
N ASN A 26 -29.81 11.60 22.13
CA ASN A 26 -31.19 11.74 22.59
C ASN A 26 -32.11 11.94 21.36
N PRO A 27 -33.27 11.28 21.32
CA PRO A 27 -34.14 11.27 20.16
C PRO A 27 -35.17 12.40 20.24
N PHE A 28 -35.38 13.12 19.14
CA PHE A 28 -36.61 13.88 18.94
C PHE A 28 -37.12 13.67 17.52
N LEU A 29 -38.24 12.96 17.45
CA LEU A 29 -39.13 12.87 16.31
C LEU A 29 -39.79 14.23 16.09
N HIS A 30 -39.68 14.78 14.88
CA HIS A 30 -40.66 15.72 14.37
C HIS A 30 -40.96 15.41 12.91
N HIS A 31 -42.18 14.90 12.69
CA HIS A 31 -42.86 14.94 11.41
C HIS A 31 -43.04 16.40 10.97
N TYR A 32 -42.55 16.73 9.78
CA TYR A 32 -43.10 17.84 9.02
C TYR A 32 -43.28 17.40 7.57
N SER A 33 -44.53 17.07 7.25
CA SER A 33 -45.04 17.09 5.88
C SER A 33 -45.12 18.54 5.44
N PHE A 34 -44.45 18.95 4.36
CA PHE A 34 -44.90 20.11 3.60
C PHE A 34 -44.69 19.91 2.10
N THR A 35 -45.80 20.19 1.43
CA THR A 35 -46.10 20.12 0.01
C THR A 35 -45.31 21.12 -0.82
N PHE A 36 -45.01 20.74 -2.06
CA PHE A 36 -44.49 21.62 -3.09
C PHE A 36 -45.42 22.81 -3.36
N PRO A 37 -44.84 23.99 -3.65
CA PRO A 37 -45.33 24.80 -4.73
C PRO A 37 -44.23 25.09 -5.76
N LEU A 38 -44.53 24.80 -7.03
CA LEU A 38 -43.90 25.48 -8.15
C LEU A 38 -44.17 26.99 -8.01
N LYS A 39 -43.12 27.83 -8.05
CA LYS A 39 -43.18 29.10 -8.80
C LYS A 39 -41.82 29.77 -9.02
N LEU A 40 -41.84 30.53 -10.11
CA LEU A 40 -40.78 31.16 -10.88
C LEU A 40 -39.80 32.07 -10.11
N TYR A 41 -38.61 32.17 -10.73
CA TYR A 41 -37.46 33.03 -10.48
C TYR A 41 -37.79 34.53 -10.33
N THR A 42 -37.11 35.21 -9.40
CA THR A 42 -36.21 36.37 -9.68
C THR A 42 -35.48 36.89 -8.43
N THR A 43 -34.13 36.85 -8.51
CA THR A 43 -33.14 37.83 -7.99
C THR A 43 -33.33 38.52 -6.63
N THR A 44 -32.88 37.85 -5.57
CA THR A 44 -31.72 38.26 -4.71
C THR A 44 -31.26 37.01 -3.94
N SER A 45 -30.67 36.04 -4.64
CA SER A 45 -30.27 34.77 -4.02
C SER A 45 -28.97 34.95 -3.25
N ASP A 46 -29.00 34.64 -1.95
CA ASP A 46 -27.79 34.40 -1.15
C ASP A 46 -26.81 33.54 -1.97
N PRO A 47 -25.55 33.97 -2.19
CA PRO A 47 -24.56 33.19 -2.93
C PRO A 47 -24.44 31.74 -2.46
N LYS A 48 -24.73 31.48 -1.18
CA LYS A 48 -24.79 30.12 -0.64
C LYS A 48 -25.99 29.34 -1.19
N SER A 49 -27.18 29.96 -1.23
CA SER A 49 -28.40 29.37 -1.80
C SER A 49 -28.21 29.00 -3.28
N PHE A 50 -27.66 29.92 -4.09
CA PHE A 50 -27.36 29.63 -5.49
C PHE A 50 -26.38 28.45 -5.65
N THR A 51 -25.30 28.44 -4.86
CA THR A 51 -24.31 27.36 -4.89
C THR A 51 -24.93 26.01 -4.55
N VAL A 52 -25.77 25.94 -3.52
CA VAL A 52 -26.47 24.70 -3.13
C VAL A 52 -27.37 24.20 -4.26
N SER A 53 -28.22 25.06 -4.83
CA SER A 53 -29.09 24.69 -5.95
C SER A 53 -28.30 24.23 -7.17
N TYR A 54 -27.17 24.88 -7.48
CA TYR A 54 -26.31 24.49 -8.58
C TYR A 54 -25.75 23.07 -8.39
N LEU A 55 -25.20 22.77 -7.19
CA LEU A 55 -24.63 21.46 -6.87
C LEU A 55 -25.66 20.33 -6.94
N ILE A 56 -26.90 20.58 -6.51
CA ILE A 56 -27.99 19.59 -6.57
C ILE A 56 -28.41 19.37 -8.02
N ASN A 57 -28.75 20.45 -8.72
CA ASN A 57 -29.42 20.34 -10.02
C ASN A 57 -28.48 19.97 -11.17
N ASN A 58 -27.20 20.38 -11.11
CA ASN A 58 -26.25 20.18 -12.21
C ASN A 58 -25.23 19.07 -11.95
N LEU A 59 -24.95 18.76 -10.68
CA LEU A 59 -23.96 17.76 -10.29
C LEU A 59 -24.56 16.59 -9.50
N GLY A 60 -25.87 16.58 -9.23
CA GLY A 60 -26.52 15.45 -8.56
C GLY A 60 -26.11 15.27 -7.10
N PHE A 61 -25.70 16.34 -6.40
CA PHE A 61 -25.43 16.25 -4.97
C PHE A 61 -26.73 16.05 -4.18
N SER A 62 -26.68 15.27 -3.09
CA SER A 62 -27.77 15.30 -2.11
C SER A 62 -27.85 16.69 -1.46
N PRO A 63 -29.03 17.12 -0.97
CA PRO A 63 -29.18 18.41 -0.31
C PRO A 63 -28.17 18.62 0.84
N GLU A 64 -27.94 17.58 1.64
CA GLU A 64 -26.96 17.59 2.74
C GLU A 64 -25.52 17.76 2.25
N SER A 65 -25.13 17.02 1.21
CA SER A 65 -23.80 17.10 0.62
C SER A 65 -23.54 18.45 -0.04
N ALA A 66 -24.55 18.99 -0.73
CA ALA A 66 -24.50 20.31 -1.34
C ALA A 66 -24.36 21.42 -0.28
N LEU A 67 -25.13 21.34 0.81
CA LEU A 67 -25.02 22.29 1.92
C LEU A 67 -23.62 22.24 2.56
N LYS A 68 -23.08 21.04 2.80
CA LYS A 68 -21.72 20.87 3.31
C LYS A 68 -20.67 21.47 2.37
N ALA A 69 -20.76 21.19 1.08
CA ALA A 69 -19.84 21.73 0.08
C ALA A 69 -19.93 23.27 -0.04
N SER A 70 -21.13 23.85 0.09
CA SER A 70 -21.35 25.31 0.07
C SER A 70 -20.67 26.10 1.21
N ASN A 71 -20.24 25.39 2.26
CA ASN A 71 -19.40 25.99 3.31
C ASN A 71 -17.95 26.19 2.84
N SER A 72 -17.50 25.42 1.83
CA SER A 72 -16.13 25.45 1.30
C SER A 72 -16.01 26.23 -0.01
N VAL A 73 -17.11 26.40 -0.76
CA VAL A 73 -17.13 27.13 -2.03
C VAL A 73 -18.42 27.95 -2.14
N ARG A 74 -18.32 29.16 -2.71
CA ARG A 74 -19.48 30.03 -2.96
C ARG A 74 -19.29 30.79 -4.27
N PHE A 75 -20.30 30.78 -5.12
CA PHE A 75 -20.32 31.55 -6.36
C PHE A 75 -21.74 32.07 -6.63
N LYS A 76 -21.83 33.17 -7.39
CA LYS A 76 -23.09 33.86 -7.71
C LYS A 76 -23.64 33.50 -9.10
N THR A 77 -22.83 32.89 -9.95
CA THR A 77 -23.14 32.63 -11.36
C THR A 77 -22.63 31.26 -11.79
N GLN A 78 -23.27 30.65 -12.79
CA GLN A 78 -22.85 29.36 -13.34
C GLN A 78 -21.61 29.42 -14.28
N LYS A 79 -21.22 30.61 -14.74
CA LYS A 79 -20.14 30.77 -15.74
C LYS A 79 -18.82 30.08 -15.35
N ASN A 80 -18.35 30.30 -14.12
CA ASN A 80 -17.10 29.70 -13.65
C ASN A 80 -17.20 28.18 -13.43
N PRO A 81 -18.19 27.66 -12.66
CA PRO A 81 -18.30 26.22 -12.47
C PRO A 81 -18.51 25.49 -13.81
N ASP A 82 -19.33 26.00 -14.75
CA ASP A 82 -19.53 25.38 -16.06
C ASP A 82 -18.24 25.31 -16.89
N SER A 83 -17.40 26.36 -16.81
CA SER A 83 -16.07 26.36 -17.44
C SER A 83 -15.14 25.30 -16.84
N VAL A 84 -15.20 25.09 -15.52
CA VAL A 84 -14.42 24.06 -14.83
C VAL A 84 -14.90 22.67 -15.26
N LEU A 85 -16.21 22.42 -15.30
CA LEU A 85 -16.75 21.14 -15.75
C LEU A 85 -16.36 20.84 -17.20
N THR A 86 -16.49 21.83 -18.09
CA THR A 86 -16.07 21.72 -19.50
C THR A 86 -14.57 21.42 -19.63
N PHE A 87 -13.72 22.09 -18.84
CA PHE A 87 -12.29 21.81 -18.82
C PHE A 87 -12.00 20.34 -18.45
N PHE A 88 -12.60 19.82 -17.38
CA PHE A 88 -12.40 18.43 -16.99
C PHE A 88 -12.90 17.45 -18.06
N ARG A 89 -14.07 17.69 -18.67
CA ARG A 89 -14.56 16.84 -19.78
C ARG A 89 -13.59 16.81 -20.95
N ASN A 90 -13.09 17.98 -21.36
CA ASN A 90 -12.12 18.10 -22.45
C ASN A 90 -10.77 17.42 -22.12
N ASN A 91 -10.48 17.20 -20.85
CA ASN A 91 -9.29 16.48 -20.38
C ASN A 91 -9.59 15.01 -20.01
N GLY A 92 -10.68 14.45 -20.52
CA GLY A 92 -10.96 13.01 -20.46
C GLY A 92 -11.63 12.51 -19.18
N PHE A 93 -12.18 13.41 -18.35
CA PHE A 93 -12.96 13.02 -17.17
C PHE A 93 -14.43 12.78 -17.57
N SER A 94 -15.00 11.66 -17.11
CA SER A 94 -16.44 11.39 -17.23
C SER A 94 -17.24 12.20 -16.19
N ASP A 95 -18.55 12.37 -16.38
CA ASP A 95 -19.38 13.07 -15.39
C ASP A 95 -19.31 12.46 -13.97
N PRO A 96 -19.29 11.11 -13.80
CA PRO A 96 -19.01 10.49 -12.50
C PRO A 96 -17.64 10.83 -11.91
N ASP A 97 -16.60 10.92 -12.74
CA ASP A 97 -15.26 11.32 -12.29
C ASP A 97 -15.28 12.76 -11.79
N ILE A 98 -15.88 13.66 -12.56
CA ILE A 98 -16.02 15.08 -12.21
C ILE A 98 -16.80 15.23 -10.90
N TYR A 99 -17.92 14.52 -10.75
CA TYR A 99 -18.66 14.47 -9.49
C TYR A 99 -17.76 14.07 -8.31
N SER A 100 -16.98 12.99 -8.46
CA SER A 100 -16.07 12.50 -7.43
C SER A 100 -14.99 13.52 -7.07
N VAL A 101 -14.39 14.19 -8.06
CA VAL A 101 -13.37 15.23 -7.88
C VAL A 101 -13.95 16.45 -7.15
N ILE A 102 -15.07 16.98 -7.62
CA ILE A 102 -15.72 18.15 -7.04
C ILE A 102 -16.23 17.87 -5.62
N LYS A 103 -16.71 16.65 -5.36
CA LYS A 103 -17.10 16.23 -4.01
C LYS A 103 -15.93 16.24 -3.03
N LYS A 104 -14.71 15.89 -3.48
CA LYS A 104 -13.49 15.94 -2.68
C LYS A 104 -12.97 17.38 -2.52
N GLU A 105 -12.98 18.16 -3.59
CA GLU A 105 -12.37 19.50 -3.64
C GLU A 105 -13.33 20.55 -4.26
N PRO A 106 -14.38 20.99 -3.52
CA PRO A 106 -15.40 21.91 -4.06
C PRO A 106 -14.85 23.26 -4.52
N TRP A 107 -13.71 23.71 -3.97
CA TRP A 107 -13.07 24.99 -4.34
C TRP A 107 -12.71 25.08 -5.82
N LEU A 108 -12.56 23.93 -6.50
CA LEU A 108 -12.29 23.88 -7.94
C LEU A 108 -13.36 24.64 -8.74
N LEU A 109 -14.63 24.61 -8.30
CA LEU A 109 -15.74 25.31 -8.97
C LEU A 109 -15.61 26.84 -8.97
N SER A 110 -14.74 27.40 -8.12
CA SER A 110 -14.48 28.85 -8.04
C SER A 110 -13.05 29.24 -8.40
N CYS A 111 -12.23 28.28 -8.80
CA CYS A 111 -10.84 28.57 -9.16
C CYS A 111 -10.73 29.08 -10.61
N ASP A 112 -9.67 29.85 -10.86
CA ASP A 112 -9.22 30.16 -12.22
C ASP A 112 -8.46 28.95 -12.76
N ILE A 113 -9.08 28.20 -13.67
CA ILE A 113 -8.54 26.94 -14.18
C ILE A 113 -7.21 27.14 -14.93
N ASN A 114 -7.08 28.24 -15.66
CA ASN A 114 -5.91 28.55 -16.48
C ASN A 114 -4.71 28.90 -15.60
N LYS A 115 -4.94 29.48 -14.43
CA LYS A 115 -3.87 29.79 -13.46
C LYS A 115 -3.60 28.67 -12.47
N ARG A 116 -4.63 27.91 -12.08
CA ARG A 116 -4.54 26.98 -10.94
C ARG A 116 -4.35 25.53 -11.34
N VAL A 117 -4.94 25.08 -12.45
CA VAL A 117 -4.99 23.65 -12.79
C VAL A 117 -4.23 23.35 -14.08
N LEU A 118 -4.46 24.14 -15.14
CA LEU A 118 -3.83 23.93 -16.44
C LEU A 118 -2.30 23.81 -16.37
N PRO A 119 -1.55 24.69 -15.67
CA PRO A 119 -0.10 24.60 -15.62
C PRO A 119 0.41 23.29 -14.97
N LYS A 120 -0.39 22.70 -14.07
CA LYS A 120 -0.06 21.42 -13.43
C LYS A 120 -0.27 20.26 -14.40
N PHE A 121 -1.32 20.32 -15.22
CA PHE A 121 -1.58 19.31 -16.23
C PHE A 121 -0.47 19.36 -17.29
N GLU A 122 -0.12 20.56 -17.77
CA GLU A 122 0.97 20.77 -18.71
C GLU A 122 2.32 20.28 -18.16
N PHE A 123 2.62 20.58 -16.90
CA PHE A 123 3.82 20.05 -16.24
C PHE A 123 3.84 18.53 -16.23
N LEU A 124 2.75 17.86 -15.82
CA LEU A 124 2.71 16.39 -15.81
C LEU A 124 2.85 15.82 -17.23
N SER A 125 2.19 16.41 -18.22
CA SER A 125 2.34 16.03 -19.63
C SER A 125 3.77 16.20 -20.14
N SER A 126 4.45 17.30 -19.75
CA SER A 126 5.86 17.53 -20.11
C SER A 126 6.82 16.48 -19.55
N LYS A 127 6.42 15.78 -18.48
CA LYS A 127 7.13 14.65 -17.86
C LYS A 127 6.68 13.28 -18.39
N GLY A 128 5.94 13.26 -19.50
CA GLY A 128 5.51 12.03 -20.18
C GLY A 128 4.21 11.41 -19.67
N ALA A 129 3.41 12.14 -18.88
CA ALA A 129 2.10 11.67 -18.45
C ALA A 129 1.09 11.66 -19.62
N SER A 130 0.37 10.55 -19.79
CA SER A 130 -0.79 10.52 -20.68
C SER A 130 -2.02 11.23 -20.06
N THR A 131 -3.07 11.45 -20.84
CA THR A 131 -4.33 12.01 -20.32
C THR A 131 -4.96 11.09 -19.26
N SER A 132 -5.00 9.78 -19.50
CA SER A 132 -5.59 8.81 -18.56
C SER A 132 -4.81 8.72 -17.25
N ASP A 133 -3.50 8.92 -17.34
CA ASP A 133 -2.58 9.02 -16.23
C ASP A 133 -2.87 10.22 -15.32
N ILE A 134 -3.11 11.40 -15.91
CA ILE A 134 -3.48 12.62 -15.18
C ILE A 134 -4.88 12.46 -14.56
N VAL A 135 -5.84 11.92 -15.31
CA VAL A 135 -7.19 11.59 -14.79
C VAL A 135 -7.06 10.71 -13.56
N ARG A 136 -6.27 9.63 -13.63
CA ARG A 136 -6.03 8.72 -12.51
C ARG A 136 -5.42 9.44 -11.30
N ALA A 137 -4.41 10.30 -11.48
CA ALA A 137 -3.80 11.04 -10.38
C ALA A 137 -4.81 11.97 -9.67
N VAL A 138 -5.59 12.73 -10.45
CA VAL A 138 -6.62 13.62 -9.92
C VAL A 138 -7.73 12.84 -9.22
N MET A 139 -8.14 11.69 -9.77
CA MET A 139 -9.15 10.81 -9.16
C MET A 139 -8.69 10.20 -7.85
N VAL A 140 -7.42 9.80 -7.75
CA VAL A 140 -6.83 9.29 -6.49
C VAL A 140 -6.90 10.38 -5.43
N ASN A 141 -6.31 11.55 -5.70
CA ASN A 141 -6.32 12.66 -4.75
C ASN A 141 -6.16 14.02 -5.43
N PRO A 142 -7.25 14.78 -5.64
CA PRO A 142 -7.21 16.06 -6.35
C PRO A 142 -6.56 17.19 -5.54
N ARG A 143 -6.22 16.96 -4.27
CA ARG A 143 -5.70 17.99 -3.35
C ARG A 143 -4.39 18.62 -3.82
N PHE A 144 -3.55 17.88 -4.57
CA PHE A 144 -2.31 18.44 -5.12
C PHE A 144 -2.55 19.63 -6.06
N LEU A 145 -3.75 19.75 -6.66
CA LEU A 145 -4.12 20.89 -7.50
C LEU A 145 -4.18 22.21 -6.72
N LYS A 146 -4.30 22.15 -5.40
CA LYS A 146 -4.31 23.34 -4.54
C LYS A 146 -2.90 23.92 -4.34
N SER A 147 -1.86 23.11 -4.47
CA SER A 147 -0.47 23.47 -4.19
C SER A 147 0.14 24.37 -5.26
N SER A 148 1.19 25.10 -4.90
CA SER A 148 2.00 25.86 -5.87
C SER A 148 2.73 24.87 -6.78
N LEU A 149 2.73 25.16 -8.08
CA LEU A 149 3.47 24.34 -9.04
C LEU A 149 4.98 24.49 -8.79
N GLU A 150 5.43 25.73 -8.67
CA GLU A 150 6.82 26.17 -8.61
C GLU A 150 7.47 25.87 -7.26
N ASN A 151 6.75 26.13 -6.16
CA ASN A 151 7.31 26.02 -4.81
C ASN A 151 7.05 24.65 -4.16
N CYS A 152 6.22 23.79 -4.77
CA CYS A 152 5.80 22.54 -4.13
C CYS A 152 5.88 21.35 -5.08
N ILE A 153 5.11 21.36 -6.18
CA ILE A 153 5.01 20.21 -7.09
C ILE A 153 6.34 19.93 -7.81
N ILE A 154 6.96 20.95 -8.41
CA ILE A 154 8.23 20.79 -9.15
C ILE A 154 9.35 20.31 -8.22
N PRO A 155 9.62 20.96 -7.07
CA PRO A 155 10.67 20.49 -6.14
C PRO A 155 10.43 19.06 -5.64
N ALA A 156 9.18 18.71 -5.31
CA ALA A 156 8.85 17.36 -4.86
C ALA A 156 9.04 16.33 -5.98
N TYR A 157 8.62 16.65 -7.21
CA TYR A 157 8.84 15.81 -8.38
C TYR A 157 10.33 15.56 -8.59
N GLU A 158 11.16 16.61 -8.61
CA GLU A 158 12.60 16.47 -8.87
C GLU A 158 13.31 15.71 -7.74
N LEU A 159 12.90 15.90 -6.49
CA LEU A 159 13.42 15.11 -5.37
C LEU A 159 13.11 13.62 -5.52
N VAL A 160 11.87 13.26 -5.88
CA VAL A 160 11.49 11.86 -6.13
C VAL A 160 12.25 11.30 -7.35
N ASN A 161 12.37 12.11 -8.41
CA ASN A 161 13.07 11.73 -9.63
C ASN A 161 14.56 11.47 -9.40
N ARG A 162 15.20 12.21 -8.47
CA ARG A 162 16.61 12.00 -8.07
C ARG A 162 16.91 10.54 -7.72
N PHE A 163 15.99 9.87 -7.03
CA PHE A 163 16.16 8.47 -6.61
C PHE A 163 15.68 7.47 -7.66
N LEU A 164 14.59 7.76 -8.37
CA LEU A 164 14.01 6.83 -9.34
C LEU A 164 14.73 6.84 -10.70
N GLN A 165 15.38 7.96 -11.03
CA GLN A 165 16.18 8.21 -12.23
C GLN A 165 15.47 7.78 -13.52
N CYS A 166 14.14 7.95 -13.57
CA CYS A 166 13.31 7.53 -14.68
C CYS A 166 11.94 8.22 -14.59
N GLU A 167 11.65 9.12 -15.53
CA GLU A 167 10.40 9.90 -15.54
C GLU A 167 9.16 9.02 -15.47
N LYS A 168 9.12 7.92 -16.23
CA LYS A 168 8.01 6.96 -16.22
C LYS A 168 7.79 6.32 -14.85
N LYS A 169 8.87 5.98 -14.12
CA LYS A 169 8.76 5.40 -12.76
C LYS A 169 8.36 6.48 -11.75
N THR A 170 8.95 7.66 -11.85
CA THR A 170 8.63 8.84 -11.04
C THR A 170 7.16 9.18 -11.14
N PHE A 171 6.67 9.28 -12.37
CA PHE A 171 5.29 9.55 -12.63
C PHE A 171 4.37 8.43 -12.13
N ALA A 172 4.70 7.16 -12.36
CA ALA A 172 3.91 6.03 -11.82
C ALA A 172 3.81 6.06 -10.28
N SER A 173 4.89 6.43 -9.59
CA SER A 173 4.89 6.60 -8.12
C SER A 173 3.98 7.74 -7.67
N ILE A 174 4.05 8.89 -8.36
CA ILE A 174 3.25 10.08 -8.08
C ILE A 174 1.76 9.85 -8.37
N VAL A 175 1.41 9.17 -9.46
CA VAL A 175 0.01 8.84 -9.77
C VAL A 175 -0.59 7.92 -8.71
N GLY A 176 0.18 6.93 -8.27
CA GLY A 176 -0.23 6.04 -7.18
C GLY A 176 -0.32 6.76 -5.83
N CYS A 177 0.38 7.89 -5.66
CA CYS A 177 0.43 8.64 -4.42
C CYS A 177 0.63 10.16 -4.66
N PRO A 178 -0.43 10.89 -5.09
CA PRO A 178 -0.30 12.32 -5.40
C PRO A 178 0.07 13.18 -4.19
N SER A 179 -0.06 12.66 -2.97
CA SER A 179 0.42 13.32 -1.75
C SER A 179 1.93 13.54 -1.72
N LEU A 180 2.71 12.79 -2.51
CA LEU A 180 4.13 13.09 -2.71
C LEU A 180 4.36 14.51 -3.22
N LEU A 181 3.45 15.05 -4.04
CA LEU A 181 3.61 16.36 -4.67
C LEU A 181 3.28 17.55 -3.77
N TYR A 182 2.66 17.32 -2.61
CA TYR A 182 2.20 18.42 -1.76
C TYR A 182 2.42 18.26 -0.26
N SER A 183 2.87 17.09 0.18
CA SER A 183 3.08 16.86 1.61
C SER A 183 4.40 17.50 2.05
N ASP A 184 4.32 18.48 2.95
CA ASP A 184 5.48 19.18 3.53
C ASP A 184 6.45 18.20 4.22
N SER A 185 5.95 17.04 4.68
CA SER A 185 6.74 16.01 5.33
C SER A 185 7.69 15.27 4.38
N VAL A 186 7.42 15.23 3.06
CA VAL A 186 8.17 14.35 2.12
C VAL A 186 9.64 14.75 2.05
N VAL A 187 9.92 16.04 1.83
CA VAL A 187 11.29 16.55 1.76
C VAL A 187 12.02 16.33 3.08
N SER A 188 11.36 16.68 4.19
CA SER A 188 11.91 16.53 5.53
C SER A 188 12.22 15.07 5.89
N ASN A 189 11.34 14.14 5.50
CA ASN A 189 11.51 12.72 5.75
C ASN A 189 12.59 12.10 4.89
N ILE A 190 12.67 12.47 3.60
CA ILE A 190 13.75 11.99 2.73
C ILE A 190 15.11 12.46 3.24
N ASN A 191 15.23 13.75 3.59
CA ASN A 191 16.48 14.28 4.16
C ASN A 191 16.83 13.56 5.46
N PHE A 192 15.85 13.38 6.36
CA PHE A 192 16.05 12.62 7.58
C PHE A 192 16.52 11.18 7.31
N LEU A 193 15.96 10.48 6.33
CA LEU A 193 16.42 9.13 5.97
C LEU A 193 17.89 9.14 5.51
N VAL A 194 18.26 10.09 4.64
CA VAL A 194 19.64 10.26 4.17
C VAL A 194 20.58 10.55 5.32
N ASP A 195 20.25 11.51 6.19
CA ASP A 195 21.03 11.89 7.36
C ASP A 195 21.22 10.74 8.36
N ASN A 196 20.29 9.78 8.35
CA ASN A 196 20.33 8.58 9.19
C ASN A 196 20.94 7.36 8.48
N GLY A 197 21.65 7.57 7.38
CA GLY A 197 22.43 6.54 6.69
C GLY A 197 21.59 5.56 5.87
N VAL A 198 20.35 5.89 5.55
CA VAL A 198 19.51 5.06 4.67
C VAL A 198 20.02 5.18 3.24
N ALA A 199 20.45 4.05 2.68
CA ALA A 199 21.00 4.02 1.32
C ALA A 199 19.98 4.51 0.27
N ASP A 200 20.46 5.18 -0.78
CA ASP A 200 19.60 5.65 -1.89
C ASP A 200 18.76 4.53 -2.51
N LEU A 201 19.34 3.31 -2.62
CA LEU A 201 18.63 2.13 -3.11
C LEU A 201 17.44 1.74 -2.20
N ASN A 202 17.55 1.98 -0.90
CA ASN A 202 16.45 1.76 0.05
C ASN A 202 15.35 2.79 -0.13
N ILE A 203 15.71 4.06 -0.31
CA ILE A 203 14.75 5.14 -0.63
C ILE A 203 14.04 4.86 -1.96
N TYR A 204 14.79 4.43 -2.98
CA TYR A 204 14.25 3.94 -4.25
C TYR A 204 13.22 2.81 -4.05
N ARG A 205 13.53 1.81 -3.23
CA ARG A 205 12.60 0.69 -2.93
C ARG A 205 11.31 1.19 -2.27
N ILE A 206 11.40 2.13 -1.33
CA ILE A 206 10.22 2.70 -0.65
C ILE A 206 9.36 3.49 -1.63
N LEU A 207 9.96 4.36 -2.44
CA LEU A 207 9.27 5.14 -3.47
C LEU A 207 8.56 4.26 -4.50
N ARG A 208 9.16 3.13 -4.85
CA ARG A 208 8.59 2.18 -5.81
C ARG A 208 7.45 1.34 -5.23
N LEU A 209 7.57 0.91 -3.97
CA LEU A 209 6.65 -0.06 -3.37
C LEU A 209 5.52 0.59 -2.57
N ARG A 210 5.82 1.61 -1.75
CA ARG A 210 4.88 2.26 -0.82
C ARG A 210 5.28 3.73 -0.58
N PRO A 211 5.17 4.62 -1.58
CA PRO A 211 5.59 6.02 -1.46
C PRO A 211 4.90 6.80 -0.33
N PHE A 212 3.67 6.44 0.04
CA PHE A 212 2.93 7.11 1.13
C PHE A 212 3.65 7.06 2.49
N ILE A 213 4.59 6.12 2.68
CA ILE A 213 5.42 6.06 3.90
C ILE A 213 6.16 7.38 4.10
N LEU A 214 6.62 8.01 3.02
CA LEU A 214 7.36 9.27 3.07
C LEU A 214 6.47 10.47 3.40
N CYS A 215 5.15 10.33 3.32
CA CYS A 215 4.21 11.38 3.69
C CYS A 215 3.87 11.36 5.21
N ALA A 216 4.40 10.40 5.95
CA ALA A 216 4.09 10.18 7.36
C ALA A 216 4.74 11.20 8.29
N ASN A 217 3.99 11.73 9.26
CA ASN A 217 4.53 12.65 10.26
C ASN A 217 5.41 11.95 11.31
N ASP A 218 5.20 10.65 11.52
CA ASP A 218 5.82 9.82 12.55
C ASP A 218 6.91 8.87 12.00
N LEU A 219 7.37 9.08 10.76
CA LEU A 219 8.38 8.24 10.10
C LEU A 219 9.65 8.07 10.94
N LYS A 220 10.07 9.13 11.65
CA LYS A 220 11.25 9.13 12.51
C LYS A 220 11.16 8.06 13.61
N ASN A 221 9.97 7.88 14.19
CA ASN A 221 9.75 6.87 15.23
C ASN A 221 10.00 5.45 14.69
N THR A 222 9.55 5.18 13.47
CA THR A 222 9.79 3.88 12.81
C THR A 222 11.28 3.65 12.51
N VAL A 223 12.00 4.69 12.08
CA VAL A 223 13.46 4.59 11.85
C VAL A 223 14.20 4.24 13.13
N GLU A 224 13.90 4.93 14.24
CA GLU A 224 14.53 4.66 15.53
C GLU A 224 14.14 3.30 16.09
N GLU A 225 12.88 2.88 15.96
CA GLU A 225 12.43 1.52 16.30
C GLU A 225 13.24 0.46 15.55
N LEU A 226 13.41 0.58 14.23
CA LEU A 226 14.13 -0.40 13.43
C LEU A 226 15.62 -0.45 13.78
N LYS A 227 16.25 0.69 14.06
CA LYS A 227 17.61 0.73 14.59
C LYS A 227 17.71 0.03 15.93
N CYS A 228 16.75 0.24 16.84
CA CYS A 228 16.68 -0.47 18.12
C CYS A 228 16.56 -1.99 17.92
N LEU A 229 15.77 -2.43 16.93
CA LEU A 229 15.66 -3.84 16.51
C LEU A 229 16.93 -4.39 15.84
N GLY A 230 17.94 -3.54 15.61
CA GLY A 230 19.24 -3.88 15.05
C GLY A 230 19.20 -4.04 13.54
N PHE A 231 18.33 -3.32 12.83
CA PHE A 231 18.44 -3.15 11.38
C PHE A 231 19.46 -2.05 11.08
N ASP A 232 20.36 -2.34 10.16
CA ASP A 232 21.31 -1.39 9.61
C ASP A 232 20.66 -0.59 8.45
N PRO A 233 20.50 0.74 8.58
CA PRO A 233 19.90 1.61 7.55
C PRO A 233 20.52 1.49 6.15
N SER A 234 21.80 1.11 6.07
CA SER A 234 22.52 0.95 4.80
C SER A 234 22.15 -0.33 4.04
N LYS A 235 21.52 -1.32 4.69
CA LYS A 235 21.22 -2.64 4.11
C LYS A 235 19.81 -2.71 3.55
N SER A 236 19.62 -3.54 2.53
CA SER A 236 18.33 -3.71 1.84
C SER A 236 17.17 -4.10 2.76
N TYR A 237 17.45 -4.90 3.80
CA TYR A 237 16.45 -5.36 4.76
C TYR A 237 15.82 -4.22 5.56
N PHE A 238 16.50 -3.07 5.71
CA PHE A 238 15.92 -1.91 6.38
C PHE A 238 14.69 -1.38 5.64
N ALA A 239 14.77 -1.25 4.31
CA ALA A 239 13.63 -0.84 3.49
C ALA A 239 12.47 -1.83 3.61
N ASP A 240 12.76 -3.13 3.56
CA ASP A 240 11.75 -4.18 3.69
C ASP A 240 11.09 -4.16 5.08
N ALA A 241 11.84 -3.86 6.14
CA ALA A 241 11.33 -3.72 7.50
C ALA A 241 10.46 -2.48 7.67
N MET A 242 10.86 -1.34 7.10
CA MET A 242 10.00 -0.14 7.07
C MET A 242 8.70 -0.41 6.32
N LEU A 243 8.77 -1.10 5.18
CA LEU A 243 7.59 -1.48 4.41
C LEU A 243 6.66 -2.39 5.24
N ALA A 244 7.21 -3.38 5.93
CA ALA A 244 6.44 -4.29 6.78
C ALA A 244 5.73 -3.54 7.93
N LYS A 245 6.47 -2.73 8.69
CA LYS A 245 5.95 -1.98 9.85
C LYS A 245 4.92 -0.93 9.46
N ARG A 246 5.12 -0.22 8.35
CA ARG A 246 4.22 0.88 7.96
C ARG A 246 3.01 0.43 7.15
N ALA A 247 3.06 -0.75 6.54
CA ALA A 247 1.93 -1.29 5.78
C ALA A 247 0.95 -2.12 6.64
N THR A 248 1.27 -2.35 7.92
CA THR A 248 0.42 -3.08 8.87
C THR A 248 -0.02 -2.17 10.00
N SER A 249 -1.28 -2.28 10.41
CA SER A 249 -1.72 -1.66 11.67
C SER A 249 -1.16 -2.43 12.86
N GLU A 250 -1.15 -1.80 14.03
CA GLU A 250 -0.73 -2.46 15.29
C GLU A 250 -1.55 -3.72 15.56
N LEU A 251 -2.87 -3.68 15.30
CA LEU A 251 -3.75 -4.85 15.44
C LEU A 251 -3.35 -5.97 14.48
N GLN A 252 -3.12 -5.65 13.21
CA GLN A 252 -2.69 -6.65 12.22
C GLN A 252 -1.33 -7.25 12.56
N TRP A 253 -0.41 -6.44 13.09
CA TRP A 253 0.88 -6.90 13.57
C TRP A 253 0.74 -7.87 14.75
N LYS A 254 -0.08 -7.52 15.74
CA LYS A 254 -0.36 -8.39 16.89
C LYS A 254 -1.00 -9.71 16.46
N ASP A 255 -2.01 -9.66 15.61
CA ASP A 255 -2.67 -10.85 15.06
C ASP A 255 -1.67 -11.73 14.29
N LYS A 256 -0.69 -11.12 13.62
CA LYS A 256 0.38 -11.85 12.93
C LYS A 256 1.31 -12.56 13.91
N VAL A 257 1.73 -11.88 14.98
CA VAL A 257 2.57 -12.45 16.04
C VAL A 257 1.85 -13.63 16.70
N GLU A 258 0.59 -13.45 17.11
CA GLU A 258 -0.21 -14.52 17.72
C GLU A 258 -0.44 -15.70 16.76
N ASN A 259 -0.56 -15.42 15.46
CA ASN A 259 -0.64 -16.47 14.46
C ASN A 259 0.62 -17.34 14.39
N PHE A 260 1.82 -16.76 14.50
CA PHE A 260 3.06 -17.55 14.58
C PHE A 260 3.19 -18.27 15.93
N LYS A 261 2.79 -17.65 17.05
CA LYS A 261 2.80 -18.28 18.37
C LYS A 261 1.93 -19.52 18.46
N LYS A 262 0.77 -19.51 17.80
CA LYS A 262 -0.10 -20.69 17.63
C LYS A 262 0.65 -21.90 17.06
N TRP A 263 1.69 -21.68 16.27
CA TRP A 263 2.56 -22.72 15.68
C TRP A 263 3.83 -23.00 16.48
N GLY A 264 3.89 -22.55 17.74
CA GLY A 264 4.98 -22.83 18.68
C GLY A 264 6.18 -21.90 18.59
N TRP A 265 6.12 -20.82 17.81
CA TRP A 265 7.21 -19.86 17.74
C TRP A 265 7.23 -18.94 18.97
N SER A 266 8.40 -18.73 19.57
CA SER A 266 8.59 -17.72 20.61
C SER A 266 8.71 -16.31 20.03
N ASP A 267 8.63 -15.28 20.88
CA ASP A 267 8.84 -13.89 20.46
C ASP A 267 10.23 -13.69 19.83
N GLU A 268 11.25 -14.36 20.37
CA GLU A 268 12.62 -14.32 19.87
C GLU A 268 12.74 -14.95 18.48
N THR A 269 12.08 -16.09 18.26
CA THR A 269 12.02 -16.77 16.96
C THR A 269 11.31 -15.92 15.91
N ILE A 270 10.20 -15.27 16.29
CA ILE A 270 9.46 -14.36 15.40
C ILE A 270 10.33 -13.16 15.03
N LEU A 271 11.04 -12.58 16.00
CA LEU A 271 11.97 -11.48 15.75
C LEU A 271 13.09 -11.90 14.79
N GLU A 272 13.67 -13.07 15.01
CA GLU A 272 14.73 -13.62 14.17
C GLU A 272 14.25 -13.79 12.72
N ALA A 273 13.04 -14.33 12.54
CA ALA A 273 12.40 -14.44 11.24
C ALA A 273 12.13 -13.06 10.62
N PHE A 274 11.61 -12.10 11.39
CA PHE A 274 11.37 -10.73 10.93
C PHE A 274 12.66 -10.06 10.46
N LYS A 275 13.76 -10.21 11.20
CA LYS A 275 15.07 -9.64 10.81
C LYS A 275 15.64 -10.26 9.54
N ARG A 276 15.39 -11.54 9.29
CA ARG A 276 15.84 -12.23 8.06
C ARG A 276 15.00 -11.88 6.84
N GLN A 277 13.69 -11.80 7.01
CA GLN A 277 12.77 -11.55 5.91
C GLN A 277 11.55 -10.75 6.41
N PRO A 278 11.66 -9.42 6.52
CA PRO A 278 10.60 -8.60 7.12
C PRO A 278 9.23 -8.74 6.46
N MET A 279 9.23 -9.00 5.15
CA MET A 279 8.02 -9.18 4.34
C MET A 279 7.17 -10.38 4.77
N CYS A 280 7.68 -11.31 5.59
CA CYS A 280 6.85 -12.39 6.14
C CYS A 280 5.69 -11.85 6.97
N MET A 281 5.84 -10.67 7.58
CA MET A 281 4.79 -10.01 8.36
C MET A 281 3.64 -9.46 7.50
N LEU A 282 3.83 -9.35 6.18
CA LEU A 282 2.79 -8.92 5.24
C LEU A 282 1.97 -10.09 4.67
N THR A 283 2.32 -11.34 5.00
CA THR A 283 1.57 -12.52 4.55
C THR A 283 0.26 -12.64 5.33
N SER A 284 -0.80 -13.18 4.71
CA SER A 284 -2.08 -13.36 5.42
C SER A 284 -1.98 -14.49 6.45
N SER A 285 -2.69 -14.40 7.57
CA SER A 285 -2.66 -15.45 8.61
C SER A 285 -3.22 -16.78 8.08
N LYS A 286 -4.20 -16.72 7.16
CA LYS A 286 -4.69 -17.89 6.43
C LYS A 286 -3.58 -18.58 5.61
N LYS A 287 -2.70 -17.80 4.97
CA LYS A 287 -1.59 -18.34 4.19
C LYS A 287 -0.54 -19.00 5.08
N VAL A 288 -0.15 -18.34 6.17
CA VAL A 288 0.76 -18.90 7.18
C VAL A 288 0.20 -20.23 7.71
N ASP A 289 -1.07 -20.27 8.14
CA ASP A 289 -1.70 -21.48 8.65
C ASP A 289 -1.73 -22.62 7.63
N LYS A 290 -1.96 -22.33 6.34
CA LYS A 290 -1.94 -23.33 5.27
C LYS A 290 -0.54 -23.93 5.10
N VAL A 291 0.49 -23.08 5.03
CA VAL A 291 1.89 -23.52 4.88
C VAL A 291 2.33 -24.32 6.11
N MET A 292 2.04 -23.85 7.32
CA MET A 292 2.39 -24.54 8.56
C MET A 292 1.71 -25.91 8.68
N ARG A 293 0.40 -26.01 8.35
CA ARG A 293 -0.31 -27.30 8.34
C ARG A 293 0.30 -28.29 7.37
N PHE A 294 0.68 -27.85 6.17
CA PHE A 294 1.34 -28.71 5.21
C PHE A 294 2.72 -29.15 5.73
N TRP A 295 3.55 -28.21 6.17
CA TRP A 295 4.91 -28.47 6.64
C TRP A 295 4.95 -29.43 7.83
N ILE A 296 4.13 -29.19 8.84
CA ILE A 296 4.15 -29.95 10.09
C ILE A 296 3.30 -31.20 9.95
N ASN A 297 2.04 -31.07 9.56
CA ASN A 297 1.09 -32.19 9.67
C ASN A 297 1.18 -33.14 8.48
N LYS A 298 1.60 -32.67 7.29
CA LYS A 298 1.73 -33.53 6.10
C LYS A 298 3.14 -34.04 5.90
N LEU A 299 4.16 -33.22 6.14
CA LEU A 299 5.56 -33.63 5.94
C LEU A 299 6.24 -34.10 7.23
N GLY A 300 5.72 -33.75 8.42
CA GLY A 300 6.38 -34.06 9.68
C GLY A 300 7.66 -33.27 9.92
N TRP A 301 7.87 -32.15 9.21
CA TRP A 301 9.12 -31.39 9.27
C TRP A 301 9.11 -30.35 10.39
N ASP A 302 10.28 -30.10 10.97
CA ASP A 302 10.45 -29.17 12.07
C ASP A 302 10.28 -27.69 11.62
N THR A 303 9.65 -26.87 12.47
CA THR A 303 9.35 -25.47 12.15
C THR A 303 10.57 -24.55 12.24
N SER A 304 11.64 -24.95 12.93
CA SER A 304 12.90 -24.20 13.03
C SER A 304 13.57 -24.01 11.66
N HIS A 305 13.30 -24.90 10.71
CA HIS A 305 13.69 -24.68 9.31
C HIS A 305 13.04 -23.40 8.77
N LEU A 306 11.74 -23.21 8.95
CA LEU A 306 11.02 -22.04 8.41
C LEU A 306 11.52 -20.70 8.98
N VAL A 307 12.07 -20.68 10.19
CA VAL A 307 12.70 -19.51 10.82
C VAL A 307 13.94 -19.04 10.04
N LYS A 308 14.68 -19.98 9.45
CA LYS A 308 15.89 -19.70 8.67
C LYS A 308 15.58 -19.15 7.28
N ALA A 309 14.38 -19.42 6.73
CA ALA A 309 13.92 -18.81 5.47
C ALA A 309 12.41 -18.46 5.51
N PRO A 310 12.04 -17.37 6.21
CA PRO A 310 10.63 -16.95 6.34
C PRO A 310 10.01 -16.52 5.00
N GLY A 311 10.82 -16.30 3.97
CA GLY A 311 10.35 -16.00 2.61
C GLY A 311 9.46 -17.07 2.01
N ILE A 312 9.51 -18.31 2.52
CA ILE A 312 8.65 -19.42 2.08
C ILE A 312 7.15 -19.10 2.21
N PHE A 313 6.74 -18.30 3.20
CA PHE A 313 5.34 -17.89 3.35
C PHE A 313 4.84 -17.01 2.19
N GLY A 314 5.76 -16.42 1.42
CA GLY A 314 5.45 -15.67 0.20
C GLY A 314 5.27 -16.53 -1.05
N TYR A 315 5.66 -17.80 -1.05
CA TYR A 315 5.53 -18.67 -2.21
C TYR A 315 4.14 -19.30 -2.32
N SER A 316 3.73 -19.63 -3.55
CA SER A 316 2.51 -20.43 -3.76
C SER A 316 2.67 -21.79 -3.07
N LEU A 317 1.64 -22.18 -2.29
CA LEU A 317 1.69 -23.46 -1.60
C LEU A 317 1.51 -24.56 -2.65
N GLU A 318 0.53 -24.34 -3.52
CA GLU A 318 0.05 -25.24 -4.54
C GLU A 318 1.05 -25.33 -5.70
N LYS A 319 1.48 -24.20 -6.26
CA LYS A 319 2.32 -24.18 -7.48
C LYS A 319 3.83 -24.29 -7.22
N ARG A 320 4.27 -24.34 -5.97
CA ARG A 320 5.70 -24.36 -5.64
C ARG A 320 6.04 -25.22 -4.45
N ILE A 321 5.40 -25.00 -3.30
CA ILE A 321 5.80 -25.72 -2.08
C ILE A 321 5.42 -27.20 -2.17
N ILE A 322 4.19 -27.54 -2.55
CA ILE A 322 3.74 -28.94 -2.63
C ILE A 322 4.56 -29.75 -3.66
N PRO A 323 4.66 -29.35 -4.94
CA PRO A 323 5.41 -30.11 -5.95
C PRO A 323 6.86 -30.37 -5.55
N ARG A 324 7.53 -29.35 -5.01
CA ARG A 324 8.94 -29.46 -4.62
C ARG A 324 9.12 -30.26 -3.34
N ALA A 325 8.17 -30.19 -2.41
CA ALA A 325 8.20 -31.02 -1.20
C ALA A 325 8.03 -32.49 -1.53
N SER A 326 7.17 -32.85 -2.50
CA SER A 326 6.99 -34.22 -2.95
C SER A 326 8.30 -34.82 -3.50
N VAL A 327 8.96 -34.10 -4.40
CA VAL A 327 10.30 -34.48 -4.92
C VAL A 327 11.31 -34.64 -3.77
N VAL A 328 11.38 -33.65 -2.88
CA VAL A 328 12.33 -33.69 -1.76
C VAL A 328 12.07 -34.87 -0.82
N ASN A 329 10.81 -35.15 -0.49
CA ASN A 329 10.45 -36.30 0.35
C ASN A 329 10.82 -37.63 -0.31
N TYR A 330 10.58 -37.75 -1.61
CA TYR A 330 10.97 -38.93 -2.37
C TYR A 330 12.50 -39.15 -2.33
N LEU A 331 13.28 -38.09 -2.57
CA LEU A 331 14.74 -38.17 -2.51
C LEU A 331 15.24 -38.54 -1.11
N ILE A 332 14.58 -38.06 -0.05
CA ILE A 332 14.89 -38.44 1.33
C ILE A 332 14.57 -39.92 1.57
N SER A 333 13.39 -40.40 1.15
CA SER A 333 12.98 -41.79 1.38
C SER A 333 13.84 -42.81 0.62
N LYS A 334 14.46 -42.40 -0.48
CA LYS A 334 15.43 -43.21 -1.24
C LYS A 334 16.88 -43.09 -0.76
N GLY A 335 17.15 -42.24 0.24
CA GLY A 335 18.53 -41.97 0.69
C GLY A 335 19.38 -41.20 -0.33
N LEU A 336 18.78 -40.69 -1.41
CA LEU A 336 19.45 -39.91 -2.46
C LEU A 336 19.77 -38.48 -2.04
N ARG A 337 19.36 -38.10 -0.83
CA ARG A 337 19.61 -36.79 -0.24
C ARG A 337 20.08 -36.93 1.20
N LYS A 338 21.22 -36.30 1.50
CA LYS A 338 21.74 -36.24 2.88
C LYS A 338 20.78 -35.50 3.78
N GLU A 339 20.50 -36.05 4.96
CA GLU A 339 19.67 -35.42 6.00
C GLU A 339 20.19 -34.04 6.44
N SER A 340 21.52 -33.83 6.38
CA SER A 340 22.17 -32.55 6.70
C SER A 340 21.95 -31.47 5.63
N SER A 341 21.34 -31.79 4.48
CA SER A 341 21.11 -30.82 3.41
C SER A 341 20.04 -29.81 3.80
N SER A 342 20.22 -28.54 3.42
CA SER A 342 19.24 -27.49 3.70
C SER A 342 17.84 -27.85 3.16
N PHE A 343 16.87 -28.05 4.05
CA PHE A 343 15.46 -28.30 3.68
C PHE A 343 14.86 -27.19 2.81
N LEU A 344 15.35 -25.96 2.93
CA LEU A 344 14.70 -24.79 2.33
C LEU A 344 15.22 -24.43 0.94
N THR A 345 16.47 -24.78 0.64
CA THR A 345 17.13 -24.46 -0.64
C THR A 345 16.28 -24.87 -1.86
N PRO A 346 15.65 -26.07 -1.90
CA PRO A 346 14.78 -26.47 -3.00
C PRO A 346 13.64 -25.49 -3.27
N PHE A 347 13.11 -24.78 -2.26
CA PHE A 347 11.94 -23.90 -2.40
C PHE A 347 12.29 -22.48 -2.84
N CYS A 348 13.53 -22.04 -2.61
CA CYS A 348 13.96 -20.67 -2.86
C CYS A 348 14.52 -20.43 -4.28
N MET A 349 14.87 -21.48 -5.02
CA MET A 349 15.46 -21.35 -6.35
C MET A 349 14.43 -21.24 -7.49
N THR A 350 14.92 -20.91 -8.69
CA THR A 350 14.11 -20.90 -9.92
C THR A 350 13.64 -22.31 -10.29
N ASP A 351 12.60 -22.41 -11.11
CA ASP A 351 12.07 -23.72 -11.55
C ASP A 351 13.13 -24.48 -12.37
N LYS A 352 13.82 -23.78 -13.28
CA LYS A 352 14.95 -24.34 -14.04
C LYS A 352 16.02 -24.94 -13.13
N SER A 353 16.54 -24.18 -12.17
CA SER A 353 17.57 -24.68 -11.26
C SER A 353 17.07 -25.78 -10.33
N PHE A 354 15.78 -25.78 -9.99
CA PHE A 354 15.19 -26.86 -9.21
C PHE A 354 15.16 -28.17 -10.02
N LEU A 355 14.67 -28.13 -11.26
CA LEU A 355 14.62 -29.30 -12.14
C LEU A 355 16.03 -29.82 -12.46
N GLU A 356 16.99 -28.94 -12.71
CA GLU A 356 18.39 -29.31 -12.94
C GLU A 356 19.02 -30.01 -11.75
N LYS A 357 18.75 -29.54 -10.51
CA LYS A 357 19.46 -30.02 -9.30
C LYS A 357 18.76 -31.13 -8.52
N TYR A 358 17.46 -31.33 -8.74
CA TYR A 358 16.65 -32.27 -7.94
C TYR A 358 15.83 -33.24 -8.79
N VAL A 359 15.87 -33.13 -10.12
CA VAL A 359 15.10 -34.00 -11.02
C VAL A 359 16.03 -34.61 -12.07
N THR A 360 16.57 -33.79 -12.98
CA THR A 360 17.34 -34.24 -14.14
C THR A 360 18.80 -34.62 -13.86
N CYS A 361 19.29 -34.44 -12.64
CA CYS A 361 20.66 -34.81 -12.24
C CYS A 361 20.81 -36.30 -11.91
N TYR A 362 19.72 -37.07 -11.88
CA TYR A 362 19.71 -38.51 -11.66
C TYR A 362 19.64 -39.23 -13.02
N ASP A 363 19.78 -40.56 -13.01
CA ASP A 363 19.62 -41.36 -14.24
C ASP A 363 18.22 -41.20 -14.86
N ASP A 364 18.07 -41.62 -16.12
CA ASP A 364 16.86 -41.35 -16.92
C ASP A 364 15.58 -41.92 -16.30
N GLU A 365 15.66 -43.08 -15.63
CA GLU A 365 14.52 -43.71 -14.97
C GLU A 365 14.07 -42.90 -13.75
N GLU A 366 15.02 -42.57 -12.87
CA GLU A 366 14.76 -41.80 -11.66
C GLU A 366 14.33 -40.36 -11.98
N ALA A 367 14.98 -39.72 -12.97
CA ALA A 367 14.61 -38.40 -13.45
C ALA A 367 13.18 -38.37 -14.01
N SER A 368 12.77 -39.40 -14.75
CA SER A 368 11.40 -39.54 -15.27
C SER A 368 10.38 -39.67 -14.15
N GLN A 369 10.67 -40.46 -13.12
CA GLN A 369 9.79 -40.61 -11.95
C GLN A 369 9.66 -39.31 -11.16
N LEU A 370 10.77 -38.62 -10.90
CA LEU A 370 10.81 -37.34 -10.20
C LEU A 370 10.06 -36.24 -10.98
N LEU A 371 10.20 -36.22 -12.31
CA LEU A 371 9.49 -35.27 -13.16
C LEU A 371 7.99 -35.51 -13.14
N LYS A 372 7.56 -36.77 -13.22
CA LYS A 372 6.14 -37.15 -13.10
C LYS A 372 5.58 -36.72 -11.74
N LEU A 373 6.30 -36.99 -10.65
CA LEU A 373 5.89 -36.57 -9.30
C LEU A 373 5.76 -35.04 -9.19
N TYR A 374 6.70 -34.30 -9.78
CA TYR A 374 6.65 -32.84 -9.81
C TYR A 374 5.44 -32.34 -10.61
N GLN A 375 5.16 -32.91 -11.78
CA GLN A 375 4.06 -32.52 -12.67
C GLN A 375 2.69 -32.89 -12.10
N GLU A 376 2.50 -34.10 -11.56
CA GLU A 376 1.23 -34.51 -10.94
C GLU A 376 0.82 -33.55 -9.83
N ASN A 377 1.78 -33.08 -9.03
CA ASN A 377 1.51 -32.11 -7.96
C ASN A 377 1.30 -30.68 -8.46
N MET A 378 1.69 -30.37 -9.70
CA MET A 378 1.36 -29.12 -10.39
C MET A 378 -0.04 -29.18 -11.03
N ASP A 379 -0.45 -30.34 -11.54
CA ASP A 379 -1.65 -30.55 -12.36
C ASP A 379 -2.90 -30.96 -11.58
N LEU A 380 -2.78 -31.33 -10.30
CA LEU A 380 -3.90 -31.64 -9.38
C LEU A 380 -4.89 -30.48 -9.13
N GLN A 381 -4.90 -29.44 -9.98
CA GLN A 381 -5.75 -28.25 -9.85
C GLN A 381 -6.35 -27.70 -11.17
N ASP A 382 -6.32 -28.45 -12.28
CA ASP A 382 -7.23 -28.18 -13.41
C ASP A 382 -8.53 -29.00 -13.33
N CYS A 383 -8.84 -29.61 -12.16
CA CYS A 383 -10.07 -30.34 -11.88
C CYS A 383 -10.82 -29.79 -10.67
#